data_AF-A0A969VIJ4-F1
#
_entry.id   AF-A0A969VIJ4-F1
#
_cell.length_a   1.000
_cell.length_b   1.000
_cell.length_c   1.000
_cell.angle_alpha   90.00
_cell.angle_beta   90.00
_cell.angle_gamma   90.00
#
_symmetry.space_group_name_H-M   'P 1'
#
loop_
_entity.id
_entity.type
_entity.pdbx_description
1 polymer ?
#
loop_
_entity_poly.entity_id
_entity_poly.type
_entity_poly.pdbx_seq_one_letter_code
_entity_poly.pdbx_strand_id
1 'polypeptide(L)'
;MTISAKTLCIGCTAALLTSGAAFAQEACKTYTVVAGDNLRFIARAAYGDGDMYRVIYGANVDVIGAKADLIKVGALLAIPCDPRSEVAAAATPSVGLSTTVIDPASEAVAVVPDLPVVSTGTTEVAAATPVAAESAPAAEEPPMDFPYRFVTGNGYAPFADEMLPGGGMFTQLVEMAVFRADPGMPYNMTFVNDWQAHIDALLPSGAYDLSFPWVRPDCESTGMLSTSDAARCEAFVFSAPLYEIVDGFFAPVGSELLSATSYSSFEGKRICRPESYTTGVLEEAGLTSDKIDLTRPVSAINCFEAMAAGKIDLVSIDAEVGDSAIAELGMVGDFAQNPHLMTFDSLHVIAHKSNARAVEMIGMLNEGVVEMYESGEWYDIVSSALERNAQQK
;
A
#
# COMPACT_ATOMS: atom_id res chain seq x y z
N MET A 1 -13.57 -40.41 56.81
CA MET A 1 -13.53 -39.36 57.85
C MET A 1 -13.36 -38.03 57.13
N THR A 2 -14.32 -37.13 57.37
CA THR A 2 -14.28 -35.66 57.17
C THR A 2 -13.98 -35.07 55.79
N ILE A 3 -15.08 -34.73 55.12
CA ILE A 3 -15.25 -33.64 54.16
C ILE A 3 -14.82 -32.32 54.81
N SER A 4 -14.08 -31.47 54.10
CA SER A 4 -13.97 -30.05 54.44
C SER A 4 -14.09 -29.20 53.18
N ALA A 5 -15.30 -28.71 52.96
CA ALA A 5 -15.59 -27.67 51.99
C ALA A 5 -14.97 -26.35 52.45
N LYS A 6 -14.18 -25.70 51.60
CA LYS A 6 -13.82 -24.29 51.76
C LYS A 6 -14.37 -23.51 50.56
N THR A 7 -15.49 -22.86 50.84
CA THR A 7 -16.05 -21.72 50.13
C THR A 7 -14.95 -20.70 49.87
N LEU A 8 -14.64 -20.42 48.60
CA LEU A 8 -13.84 -19.26 48.21
C LEU A 8 -14.70 -18.32 47.37
N CYS A 9 -14.82 -17.10 47.87
CA CYS A 9 -15.67 -16.02 47.39
C CYS A 9 -15.41 -15.69 45.92
N ILE A 10 -16.50 -15.61 45.16
CA ILE A 10 -16.55 -15.02 43.82
C ILE A 10 -16.35 -13.50 44.01
N GLY A 11 -15.10 -13.06 43.85
CA GLY A 11 -14.74 -11.64 43.71
C GLY A 11 -15.01 -11.22 42.26
N CYS A 12 -16.13 -10.56 42.04
CA CYS A 12 -16.50 -9.96 40.77
C CYS A 12 -15.65 -8.71 40.55
N THR A 13 -14.44 -8.87 40.01
CA THR A 13 -13.61 -7.75 39.55
C THR A 13 -14.15 -7.34 38.19
N ALA A 14 -14.91 -6.25 38.16
CA ALA A 14 -15.28 -5.58 36.92
C ALA A 14 -13.99 -5.08 36.24
N ALA A 15 -13.49 -5.85 35.27
CA ALA A 15 -12.48 -5.40 34.34
C ALA A 15 -13.13 -4.33 33.44
N LEU A 16 -12.84 -3.07 33.72
CA LEU A 16 -13.11 -1.97 32.82
C LEU A 16 -12.35 -2.25 31.51
N LEU A 17 -13.09 -2.64 30.47
CA LEU A 17 -12.63 -2.64 29.09
C LEU A 17 -12.40 -1.18 28.68
N THR A 18 -11.20 -0.65 28.93
CA THR A 18 -10.73 0.55 28.25
C THR A 18 -10.20 0.14 26.87
N SER A 19 -11.12 -0.05 25.93
CA SER A 19 -10.80 -0.10 24.51
C SER A 19 -10.73 1.33 23.97
N GLY A 20 -9.58 1.73 23.42
CA GLY A 20 -9.46 2.88 22.51
C GLY A 20 -8.42 3.94 22.89
N ALA A 21 -7.39 4.04 22.03
CA ALA A 21 -6.43 5.15 21.85
C ALA A 21 -5.38 5.41 22.95
N ALA A 22 -4.26 4.69 22.85
CA ALA A 22 -2.99 5.10 23.45
C ALA A 22 -1.92 5.19 22.34
N PHE A 23 -2.11 6.08 21.37
CA PHE A 23 -1.13 6.37 20.30
C PHE A 23 -0.73 7.87 20.24
N ALA A 24 -0.99 8.65 21.29
CA ALA A 24 -0.68 10.08 21.35
C ALA A 24 0.36 10.45 22.43
N GLN A 25 1.09 9.46 22.99
CA GLN A 25 1.87 9.64 24.21
C GLN A 25 3.30 10.15 23.97
N GLU A 26 3.66 10.52 22.74
CA GLU A 26 5.03 10.93 22.40
C GLU A 26 5.20 12.35 21.86
N ALA A 27 4.13 13.14 21.71
CA ALA A 27 4.23 14.56 21.37
C ALA A 27 4.78 15.42 22.53
N CYS A 28 5.26 16.62 22.24
CA CYS A 28 5.78 17.60 23.21
C CYS A 28 7.05 17.18 23.99
N LYS A 29 7.93 16.35 23.42
CA LYS A 29 9.15 15.88 24.11
C LYS A 29 10.32 15.77 23.15
N THR A 30 11.52 15.57 23.70
CA THR A 30 12.68 15.19 22.90
C THR A 30 12.69 13.67 22.72
N TYR A 31 12.90 13.22 21.49
CA TYR A 31 12.99 11.82 21.11
C TYR A 31 14.41 11.48 20.66
N THR A 32 14.95 10.36 21.13
CA THR A 32 16.26 9.86 20.69
C THR A 32 16.03 8.84 19.59
N VAL A 33 16.54 9.13 18.40
CA VAL A 33 16.43 8.25 17.24
C VAL A 33 17.10 6.91 17.53
N VAL A 34 16.36 5.82 17.37
CA VAL A 34 16.88 4.46 17.46
C VAL A 34 17.01 3.82 16.08
N ALA A 35 17.73 2.71 16.02
CA ALA A 35 17.90 1.98 14.76
C ALA A 35 16.53 1.51 14.24
N GLY A 36 16.24 1.83 12.97
CA GLY A 36 14.97 1.49 12.31
C GLY A 36 13.92 2.60 12.31
N ASP A 37 14.15 3.71 13.01
CA ASP A 37 13.23 4.85 12.95
C ASP A 37 13.27 5.58 11.60
N ASN A 38 12.13 6.15 11.25
CA ASN A 38 12.03 7.28 10.33
C ASN A 38 11.00 8.29 10.87
N LEU A 39 10.96 9.49 10.28
CA LEU A 39 10.12 10.57 10.79
C LEU A 39 8.63 10.23 10.79
N ARG A 40 8.14 9.41 9.85
CA ARG A 40 6.74 8.98 9.79
C ARG A 40 6.39 7.98 10.88
N PHE A 41 7.28 7.05 11.18
CA PHE A 41 7.12 6.13 12.31
C PHE A 41 7.04 6.91 13.63
N ILE A 42 7.96 7.85 13.83
CA ILE A 42 7.97 8.73 15.01
C ILE A 42 6.70 9.59 15.05
N ALA A 43 6.26 10.14 13.91
CA ALA A 43 5.04 10.92 13.81
C ALA A 43 3.78 10.11 14.13
N ARG A 44 3.69 8.88 13.62
CA ARG A 44 2.59 7.97 13.93
C ARG A 44 2.57 7.60 15.41
N ALA A 45 3.72 7.37 16.03
CA ALA A 45 3.83 7.10 17.46
C ALA A 45 3.50 8.33 18.33
N ALA A 46 3.86 9.53 17.87
CA ALA A 46 3.65 10.78 18.60
C ALA A 46 2.26 11.37 18.47
N TYR A 47 1.68 11.33 17.26
CA TYR A 47 0.47 12.04 16.89
C TYR A 47 -0.67 11.12 16.42
N GLY A 48 -0.43 9.81 16.36
CA GLY A 48 -1.35 8.85 15.73
C GLY A 48 -1.45 9.00 14.21
N ASP A 49 -0.63 9.86 13.61
CA ASP A 49 -0.72 10.29 12.22
C ASP A 49 0.68 10.41 11.63
N GLY A 50 1.00 9.53 10.68
CA GLY A 50 2.31 9.52 10.03
C GLY A 50 2.57 10.78 9.20
N ASP A 51 1.54 11.44 8.67
CA ASP A 51 1.69 12.62 7.81
C ASP A 51 2.20 13.85 8.59
N MET A 52 2.18 13.77 9.92
CA MET A 52 2.76 14.77 10.82
C MET A 52 4.31 14.74 10.86
N TYR A 53 4.96 13.88 10.08
CA TYR A 53 6.42 13.84 9.94
C TYR A 53 6.99 15.19 9.48
N ARG A 54 6.26 15.95 8.65
CA ARG A 54 6.68 17.30 8.20
C ARG A 54 6.79 18.29 9.34
N VAL A 55 5.95 18.16 10.36
CA VAL A 55 6.00 18.99 11.57
C VAL A 55 7.27 18.66 12.36
N ILE A 56 7.61 17.38 12.47
CA ILE A 56 8.86 16.95 13.09
C ILE A 56 10.05 17.45 12.28
N TYR A 57 10.06 17.24 10.95
CA TYR A 57 11.16 17.69 10.10
C TYR A 57 11.38 19.20 10.22
N GLY A 58 10.32 20.01 10.06
CA GLY A 58 10.37 21.46 10.14
C GLY A 58 10.92 21.98 11.47
N ALA A 59 10.64 21.29 12.58
CA ALA A 59 11.17 21.64 13.90
C ALA A 59 12.63 21.22 14.11
N ASN A 60 13.18 20.33 13.26
CA ASN A 60 14.49 19.71 13.44
C ASN A 60 15.41 19.87 12.22
N VAL A 61 15.13 20.81 11.32
CA VAL A 61 15.96 21.03 10.11
C VAL A 61 17.43 21.26 10.48
N ASP A 62 17.70 21.92 11.62
CA ASP A 62 19.07 22.17 12.10
C ASP A 62 19.81 20.89 12.55
N VAL A 63 19.08 19.86 12.99
CA VAL A 63 19.63 18.58 13.47
C VAL A 63 19.70 17.55 12.34
N ILE A 64 18.66 17.50 11.51
CA ILE A 64 18.49 16.54 10.42
C ILE A 64 19.26 16.99 9.17
N GLY A 65 19.41 18.30 8.99
CA GLY A 65 19.94 18.91 7.76
C GLY A 65 18.88 18.95 6.66
N ALA A 66 19.32 19.23 5.42
CA ALA A 66 18.44 19.33 4.25
C ALA A 66 17.82 17.99 3.79
N LYS A 67 18.17 16.88 4.45
CA LYS A 67 17.77 15.51 4.09
C LYS A 67 16.85 14.94 5.16
N ALA A 68 15.54 15.13 5.01
CA ALA A 68 14.55 14.87 6.08
C ALA A 68 14.56 13.45 6.64
N ASP A 69 14.81 12.43 5.82
CA ASP A 69 14.68 11.04 6.28
C ASP A 69 16.01 10.44 6.73
N LEU A 70 17.11 11.19 6.67
CA LEU A 70 18.41 10.77 7.18
C LEU A 70 18.56 11.12 8.67
N ILE A 71 17.66 10.60 9.50
CA ILE A 71 17.77 10.74 10.95
C ILE A 71 18.85 9.78 11.47
N LYS A 72 19.91 10.33 12.07
CA LYS A 72 21.02 9.53 12.59
C LYS A 72 20.62 8.87 13.91
N VAL A 73 20.91 7.57 14.05
CA VAL A 73 20.76 6.88 15.34
C VAL A 73 21.52 7.64 16.44
N GLY A 74 20.84 7.91 17.54
CA GLY A 74 21.31 8.73 18.66
C GLY A 74 21.07 10.23 18.51
N ALA A 75 20.54 10.71 17.38
CA ALA A 75 20.13 12.11 17.24
C ALA A 75 18.96 12.43 18.18
N LEU A 76 18.97 13.63 18.73
CA LEU A 76 17.88 14.14 19.58
C LEU A 76 16.98 15.03 18.72
N LEU A 77 15.75 14.57 18.48
CA LEU A 77 14.73 15.32 17.76
C LEU A 77 13.76 15.95 18.75
N ALA A 78 13.50 17.25 18.61
CA ALA A 78 12.37 17.89 19.24
C ALA A 78 11.08 17.41 18.56
N ILE A 79 10.18 16.75 19.29
CA ILE A 79 8.86 16.36 18.79
C ILE A 79 7.88 17.44 19.27
N PRO A 80 7.40 18.34 18.39
CA PRO A 80 6.45 19.37 18.78
C PRO A 80 5.18 18.82 19.44
N CYS A 81 4.43 19.69 20.09
CA CYS A 81 3.07 19.35 20.46
C CYS A 81 2.20 19.19 19.21
N ASP A 82 1.14 18.37 19.29
CA ASP A 82 0.21 18.23 18.16
C ASP A 82 -0.46 19.60 17.88
N PRO A 83 -0.17 20.27 16.75
CA PRO A 83 -0.78 21.55 16.42
C PRO A 83 -2.31 21.46 16.25
N ARG A 84 -2.87 20.27 16.01
CA ARG A 84 -4.33 20.06 15.96
C ARG A 84 -4.96 20.12 17.35
N SER A 85 -4.21 19.81 18.40
CA SER A 85 -4.69 19.90 19.78
C SER A 85 -4.88 21.35 20.23
N GLU A 86 -4.08 22.28 19.71
CA GLU A 86 -4.24 23.72 19.98
C GLU A 86 -5.50 24.30 19.29
N VAL A 87 -5.80 23.84 18.08
CA VAL A 87 -7.03 24.22 17.35
C VAL A 87 -8.28 23.64 18.03
N ALA A 88 -8.21 22.43 18.57
CA ALA A 88 -9.29 21.83 19.35
C ALA A 88 -9.57 22.58 20.67
N ALA A 89 -8.54 23.12 21.32
CA ALA A 89 -8.68 23.94 22.54
C ALA A 89 -9.26 25.34 22.27
N ALA A 90 -9.06 25.88 21.06
CA ALA A 90 -9.59 27.17 20.65
C ALA A 90 -11.07 27.13 20.20
N ALA A 91 -11.65 25.94 19.99
CA ALA A 91 -13.00 25.76 19.45
C ALA A 91 -14.12 25.60 20.50
N THR A 92 -13.88 25.89 21.78
CA THR A 92 -14.96 26.01 22.79
C THR A 92 -15.38 27.46 23.02
N PRO A 93 -16.44 27.96 22.34
CA PRO A 93 -17.32 28.92 22.98
C PRO A 93 -18.26 28.16 23.91
N SER A 94 -18.15 28.40 25.21
CA SER A 94 -19.17 28.02 26.18
C SER A 94 -20.44 28.83 25.90
N VAL A 95 -21.35 28.28 25.10
CA VAL A 95 -22.72 28.78 25.03
C VAL A 95 -23.52 28.02 26.08
N GLY A 96 -23.98 28.79 27.07
CA GLY A 96 -24.79 28.31 28.18
C GLY A 96 -26.04 27.56 27.71
N LEU A 97 -26.31 26.49 28.44
CA LEU A 97 -27.52 25.69 28.40
C LEU A 97 -28.78 26.60 28.46
N SER A 98 -29.55 26.64 27.37
CA SER A 98 -30.96 27.03 27.41
C SER A 98 -31.78 25.85 26.91
N THR A 99 -32.31 25.09 27.85
CA THR A 99 -33.24 23.99 27.62
C THR A 99 -34.59 24.56 27.21
N THR A 100 -34.92 24.50 25.92
CA THR A 100 -36.31 24.47 25.47
C THR A 100 -36.60 23.08 24.92
N VAL A 101 -37.43 22.35 25.65
CA VAL A 101 -37.95 21.04 25.28
C VAL A 101 -38.92 21.23 24.12
N ILE A 102 -38.64 20.62 22.97
CA ILE A 102 -39.65 20.38 21.93
C ILE A 102 -39.80 18.86 21.80
N ASP A 103 -41.01 18.43 22.12
CA ASP A 103 -41.55 17.07 22.16
C ASP A 103 -41.88 16.59 20.73
N PRO A 104 -41.46 15.38 20.29
CA PRO A 104 -41.83 14.85 18.98
C PRO A 104 -42.87 13.73 19.10
N ALA A 105 -44.14 13.98 18.76
CA ALA A 105 -45.10 12.95 18.34
C ALA A 105 -46.43 13.53 17.79
N SER A 106 -47.02 12.78 16.84
CA SER A 106 -48.29 12.99 16.08
C SER A 106 -48.10 13.82 14.81
N GLU A 107 -48.37 13.37 13.58
CA GLU A 107 -49.42 12.50 13.02
C GLU A 107 -48.89 11.93 11.68
N ALA A 108 -48.95 10.61 11.43
CA ALA A 108 -50.02 9.87 10.77
C ALA A 108 -50.12 10.06 9.23
N VAL A 109 -49.94 8.92 8.57
CA VAL A 109 -49.98 8.61 7.14
C VAL A 109 -51.40 8.77 6.56
N ALA A 110 -51.51 9.28 5.33
CA ALA A 110 -52.63 8.99 4.45
C ALA A 110 -52.20 8.87 2.97
N VAL A 111 -52.47 7.69 2.42
CA VAL A 111 -52.50 7.26 1.00
C VAL A 111 -53.62 8.06 0.27
N VAL A 112 -53.63 8.35 -1.04
CA VAL A 112 -54.06 7.56 -2.25
C VAL A 112 -54.05 8.54 -3.48
N PRO A 113 -54.43 8.18 -4.72
CA PRO A 113 -53.85 7.30 -5.75
C PRO A 113 -53.51 8.03 -7.09
N ASP A 114 -52.87 7.26 -7.99
CA ASP A 114 -52.95 7.16 -9.46
C ASP A 114 -53.32 8.31 -10.43
N LEU A 115 -52.72 8.16 -11.62
CA LEU A 115 -52.58 8.98 -12.84
C LEU A 115 -53.87 9.61 -13.43
N PRO A 116 -53.69 10.60 -14.33
CA PRO A 116 -54.20 10.37 -15.68
C PRO A 116 -53.22 10.67 -16.83
N VAL A 117 -53.34 9.82 -17.85
CA VAL A 117 -52.83 9.94 -19.22
C VAL A 117 -53.71 10.93 -20.02
N VAL A 118 -53.14 11.85 -20.81
CA VAL A 118 -53.64 12.26 -22.16
C VAL A 118 -52.51 12.87 -23.01
N SER A 119 -52.15 12.12 -24.06
CA SER A 119 -51.97 12.43 -25.50
C SER A 119 -51.69 13.86 -26.05
N THR A 120 -50.63 13.89 -26.86
CA THR A 120 -50.45 14.52 -28.20
C THR A 120 -50.75 16.01 -28.43
N GLY A 121 -49.69 16.75 -28.74
CA GLY A 121 -49.73 17.99 -29.51
C GLY A 121 -48.38 18.24 -30.19
N THR A 122 -48.32 18.01 -31.50
CA THR A 122 -47.22 18.35 -32.39
C THR A 122 -47.01 19.87 -32.45
N THR A 123 -45.78 20.34 -32.27
CA THR A 123 -45.37 21.66 -32.77
C THR A 123 -43.95 21.58 -33.30
N GLU A 124 -43.88 21.65 -34.62
CA GLU A 124 -42.71 21.83 -35.45
C GLU A 124 -42.06 23.18 -35.13
N VAL A 125 -40.77 23.20 -34.78
CA VAL A 125 -39.98 24.42 -34.67
C VAL A 125 -38.75 24.29 -35.56
N ALA A 126 -38.65 25.27 -36.45
CA ALA A 126 -37.75 25.37 -37.58
C ALA A 126 -36.26 25.33 -37.20
N ALA A 127 -35.48 24.74 -38.10
CA ALA A 127 -34.03 24.72 -38.08
C ALA A 127 -33.45 26.15 -38.15
N ALA A 128 -32.69 26.52 -37.12
CA ALA A 128 -31.83 27.69 -37.12
C ALA A 128 -30.39 27.27 -37.46
N THR A 129 -29.81 27.99 -38.42
CA THR A 129 -28.43 27.87 -38.93
C THR A 129 -27.40 28.12 -37.82
N PRO A 130 -26.26 27.39 -37.76
CA PRO A 130 -25.29 27.55 -36.68
C PRO A 130 -24.53 28.87 -36.80
N VAL A 131 -24.49 29.64 -35.71
CA VAL A 131 -23.60 30.78 -35.53
C VAL A 131 -22.25 30.24 -35.04
N ALA A 132 -21.18 30.66 -35.70
CA ALA A 132 -19.80 30.29 -35.38
C ALA A 132 -19.47 30.60 -33.91
N ALA A 133 -19.01 29.59 -33.18
CA ALA A 133 -18.51 29.74 -31.83
C ALA A 133 -17.14 30.46 -31.88
N GLU A 134 -17.12 31.68 -31.37
CA GLU A 134 -15.91 32.40 -31.05
C GLU A 134 -15.22 31.67 -29.89
N SER A 135 -13.96 31.29 -30.10
CA SER A 135 -13.12 30.57 -29.15
C SER A 135 -12.95 31.38 -27.86
N ALA A 136 -13.56 30.90 -26.78
CA ALA A 136 -13.29 31.39 -25.44
C ALA A 136 -11.80 31.17 -25.09
N PRO A 137 -11.12 32.13 -24.44
CA PRO A 137 -9.75 31.94 -23.98
C PRO A 137 -9.70 30.78 -22.98
N ALA A 138 -8.67 29.95 -23.11
CA ALA A 138 -8.40 28.86 -22.19
C ALA A 138 -8.38 29.43 -20.76
N ALA A 139 -9.29 28.95 -19.92
CA ALA A 139 -9.20 29.18 -18.49
C ALA A 139 -7.90 28.51 -18.03
N GLU A 140 -6.99 29.27 -17.42
CA GLU A 140 -5.97 28.69 -16.56
C GLU A 140 -6.69 27.85 -15.51
N GLU A 141 -6.44 26.54 -15.51
CA GLU A 141 -6.94 25.65 -14.48
C GLU A 141 -6.32 26.09 -13.15
N PRO A 142 -7.12 26.26 -12.07
CA PRO A 142 -6.57 26.58 -10.76
C PRO A 142 -5.58 25.48 -10.34
N PRO A 143 -4.49 25.81 -9.62
CA PRO A 143 -3.58 24.80 -9.10
C PRO A 143 -4.39 23.83 -8.23
N MET A 144 -4.37 22.55 -8.62
CA MET A 144 -5.07 21.49 -7.92
C MET A 144 -4.30 21.14 -6.63
N ASP A 145 -4.52 21.93 -5.57
CA ASP A 145 -3.92 21.77 -4.22
C ASP A 145 -4.41 20.51 -3.45
N PHE A 146 -4.89 19.47 -4.14
CA PHE A 146 -5.28 18.22 -3.49
C PHE A 146 -4.05 17.34 -3.28
N PRO A 147 -3.89 16.66 -2.13
CA PRO A 147 -2.79 15.72 -1.97
C PRO A 147 -2.85 14.60 -3.02
N TYR A 148 -1.69 14.12 -3.47
CA TYR A 148 -1.60 12.86 -4.21
C TYR A 148 -2.00 11.70 -3.31
N ARG A 149 -2.81 10.77 -3.82
CA ARG A 149 -3.28 9.61 -3.05
C ARG A 149 -2.57 8.36 -3.53
N PHE A 150 -1.69 7.84 -2.69
CA PHE A 150 -1.00 6.58 -2.93
C PHE A 150 -1.75 5.42 -2.24
N VAL A 151 -1.86 4.29 -2.92
CA VAL A 151 -2.37 3.05 -2.34
C VAL A 151 -1.33 1.93 -2.43
N THR A 152 -1.05 1.29 -1.30
CA THR A 152 -0.22 0.07 -1.20
C THR A 152 -0.97 -0.95 -0.33
N GLY A 153 -0.35 -2.05 0.08
CA GLY A 153 -0.99 -3.11 0.85
C GLY A 153 -0.03 -3.82 1.79
N ASN A 154 -0.57 -4.72 2.60
CA ASN A 154 0.18 -5.56 3.53
C ASN A 154 0.55 -6.92 2.93
N GLY A 155 1.35 -7.70 3.65
CA GLY A 155 1.74 -9.05 3.27
C GLY A 155 2.77 -9.10 2.14
N TYR A 156 3.57 -8.03 1.99
CA TYR A 156 4.62 -7.91 0.99
C TYR A 156 5.95 -7.48 1.63
N ALA A 157 6.22 -7.98 2.85
CA ALA A 157 7.47 -7.75 3.56
C ALA A 157 8.67 -8.32 2.78
N PRO A 158 9.84 -7.67 2.80
CA PRO A 158 10.20 -6.44 3.54
C PRO A 158 9.84 -5.13 2.80
N PHE A 159 9.17 -5.22 1.65
CA PHE A 159 8.94 -4.08 0.75
C PHE A 159 7.79 -3.18 1.20
N ALA A 160 6.63 -3.78 1.50
CA ALA A 160 5.43 -3.06 1.89
C ALA A 160 4.61 -3.85 2.91
N ASP A 161 4.45 -3.26 4.09
CA ASP A 161 3.54 -3.69 5.15
C ASP A 161 3.47 -2.59 6.21
N GLU A 162 2.27 -2.23 6.66
CA GLU A 162 2.01 -1.15 7.62
C GLU A 162 2.67 -1.40 8.98
N MET A 163 2.94 -2.66 9.31
CA MET A 163 3.62 -3.05 10.56
C MET A 163 5.15 -2.94 10.45
N LEU A 164 5.71 -2.80 9.25
CA LEU A 164 7.14 -2.61 9.06
C LEU A 164 7.55 -1.17 9.38
N PRO A 165 8.81 -0.94 9.80
CA PRO A 165 9.33 0.40 9.95
C PRO A 165 9.20 1.18 8.63
N GLY A 166 8.51 2.34 8.69
CA GLY A 166 8.22 3.15 7.51
C GLY A 166 7.25 2.53 6.51
N GLY A 167 6.45 1.55 6.91
CA GLY A 167 5.57 0.84 5.99
C GLY A 167 6.31 -0.13 5.05
N GLY A 168 7.59 -0.42 5.31
CA GLY A 168 8.44 -1.25 4.47
C GLY A 168 9.49 -0.46 3.68
N MET A 169 10.47 -1.15 3.11
CA MET A 169 11.59 -0.48 2.44
C MET A 169 11.18 0.20 1.14
N PHE A 170 10.26 -0.41 0.39
CA PHE A 170 9.79 0.19 -0.86
C PHE A 170 8.92 1.41 -0.58
N THR A 171 8.10 1.37 0.48
CA THR A 171 7.36 2.55 0.96
C THR A 171 8.30 3.72 1.25
N GLN A 172 9.38 3.48 2.00
CA GLN A 172 10.40 4.51 2.27
C GLN A 172 11.09 5.02 1.00
N LEU A 173 11.37 4.15 0.03
CA LEU A 173 11.93 4.58 -1.26
C LEU A 173 10.97 5.50 -2.02
N VAL A 174 9.67 5.19 -2.03
CA VAL A 174 8.64 6.04 -2.66
C VAL A 174 8.55 7.39 -1.95
N GLU A 175 8.47 7.39 -0.62
CA GLU A 175 8.36 8.63 0.16
C GLU A 175 9.57 9.55 -0.04
N MET A 176 10.78 8.97 -0.03
CA MET A 176 12.00 9.71 -0.31
C MET A 176 12.00 10.26 -1.74
N ALA A 177 11.57 9.47 -2.73
CA ALA A 177 11.48 9.94 -4.11
C ALA A 177 10.52 11.13 -4.25
N VAL A 178 9.35 11.09 -3.57
CA VAL A 178 8.44 12.23 -3.51
C VAL A 178 9.12 13.45 -2.87
N PHE A 179 9.78 13.26 -1.73
CA PHE A 179 10.46 14.35 -1.02
C PHE A 179 11.57 14.99 -1.85
N ARG A 180 12.32 14.19 -2.62
CA ARG A 180 13.37 14.69 -3.52
C ARG A 180 12.83 15.40 -4.74
N ALA A 181 11.68 14.95 -5.26
CA ALA A 181 11.01 15.62 -6.36
C ALA A 181 10.48 17.00 -5.93
N ASP A 182 9.78 17.07 -4.80
CA ASP A 182 9.31 18.31 -4.20
C ASP A 182 9.04 18.11 -2.69
N PRO A 183 9.86 18.70 -1.80
CA PRO A 183 9.68 18.61 -0.34
C PRO A 183 8.34 19.16 0.16
N GLY A 184 7.72 20.07 -0.60
CA GLY A 184 6.43 20.67 -0.29
C GLY A 184 5.24 19.85 -0.77
N MET A 185 5.46 18.77 -1.53
CA MET A 185 4.38 18.05 -2.19
C MET A 185 3.44 17.39 -1.19
N PRO A 186 2.13 17.73 -1.20
CA PRO A 186 1.15 17.07 -0.36
C PRO A 186 0.82 15.69 -0.94
N TYR A 187 0.87 14.67 -0.09
CA TYR A 187 0.44 13.31 -0.43
C TYR A 187 -0.03 12.57 0.83
N ASN A 188 -0.86 11.55 0.63
CA ASN A 188 -1.21 10.55 1.64
C ASN A 188 -0.95 9.15 1.11
N MET A 189 -0.78 8.20 2.03
CA MET A 189 -0.59 6.78 1.74
C MET A 189 -1.62 5.96 2.50
N THR A 190 -2.32 5.08 1.79
CA THR A 190 -3.31 4.17 2.37
C THR A 190 -2.93 2.72 2.08
N PHE A 191 -3.09 1.85 3.09
CA PHE A 191 -2.91 0.41 2.96
C PHE A 191 -4.26 -0.25 2.70
N VAL A 192 -4.44 -0.81 1.50
CA VAL A 192 -5.59 -1.62 1.10
C VAL A 192 -5.06 -3.01 0.75
N ASN A 193 -5.55 -4.04 1.45
CA ASN A 193 -5.01 -5.40 1.31
C ASN A 193 -5.57 -6.16 0.10
N ASP A 194 -6.61 -5.62 -0.52
CA ASP A 194 -7.11 -6.11 -1.80
C ASP A 194 -6.24 -5.55 -2.93
N TRP A 195 -5.08 -6.18 -3.12
CA TRP A 195 -4.10 -5.78 -4.12
C TRP A 195 -4.71 -5.74 -5.52
N GLN A 196 -5.58 -6.70 -5.88
CA GLN A 196 -6.18 -6.70 -7.21
C GLN A 196 -7.13 -5.53 -7.43
N ALA A 197 -7.89 -5.14 -6.41
CA ALA A 197 -8.75 -3.96 -6.50
C ALA A 197 -7.95 -2.68 -6.84
N HIS A 198 -6.65 -2.60 -6.54
CA HIS A 198 -5.82 -1.45 -6.93
C HIS A 198 -5.92 -1.24 -8.45
N ILE A 199 -5.58 -2.27 -9.22
CA ILE A 199 -5.52 -2.18 -10.68
C ILE A 199 -6.87 -2.37 -11.36
N ASP A 200 -7.80 -3.10 -10.75
CA ASP A 200 -9.11 -3.35 -11.38
C ASP A 200 -10.10 -2.21 -11.16
N ALA A 201 -9.98 -1.46 -10.06
CA ALA A 201 -11.00 -0.48 -9.67
C ALA A 201 -10.44 0.84 -9.13
N LEU A 202 -9.47 0.82 -8.22
CA LEU A 202 -9.09 2.00 -7.45
C LEU A 202 -8.33 3.05 -8.29
N LEU A 203 -7.33 2.63 -9.07
CA LEU A 203 -6.66 3.56 -9.98
C LEU A 203 -7.53 3.92 -11.19
N PRO A 204 -8.22 2.97 -11.87
CA PRO A 204 -9.07 3.31 -13.01
C PRO A 204 -10.22 4.28 -12.68
N SER A 205 -10.79 4.20 -11.48
CA SER A 205 -11.85 5.12 -11.02
C SER A 205 -11.32 6.48 -10.56
N GLY A 206 -10.01 6.64 -10.39
CA GLY A 206 -9.41 7.82 -9.79
C GLY A 206 -9.67 7.95 -8.28
N ALA A 207 -10.02 6.85 -7.59
CA ALA A 207 -10.11 6.82 -6.13
C ALA A 207 -8.72 6.99 -5.48
N TYR A 208 -7.70 6.48 -6.14
CA TYR A 208 -6.28 6.72 -5.85
C TYR A 208 -5.55 7.11 -7.13
N ASP A 209 -4.43 7.81 -6.96
CA ASP A 209 -3.64 8.34 -8.06
C ASP A 209 -2.52 7.36 -8.46
N LEU A 210 -1.81 6.81 -7.46
CA LEU A 210 -0.66 5.93 -7.67
C LEU A 210 -0.72 4.67 -6.79
N SER A 211 -0.07 3.59 -7.21
CA SER A 211 0.09 2.39 -6.40
C SER A 211 1.44 1.72 -6.54
N PHE A 212 1.85 0.99 -5.49
CA PHE A 212 3.14 0.31 -5.41
C PHE A 212 3.13 -0.79 -4.35
N PRO A 213 4.15 -1.68 -4.34
CA PRO A 213 5.07 -1.95 -5.43
C PRO A 213 4.46 -2.90 -6.46
N TRP A 214 4.79 -2.71 -7.74
CA TRP A 214 4.35 -3.58 -8.83
C TRP A 214 5.51 -4.02 -9.70
N VAL A 215 5.56 -5.32 -10.01
CA VAL A 215 6.43 -5.83 -11.07
C VAL A 215 5.91 -5.34 -12.41
N ARG A 216 6.82 -4.79 -13.23
CA ARG A 216 6.53 -4.37 -14.60
C ARG A 216 6.71 -5.56 -15.55
N PRO A 217 5.67 -6.01 -16.26
CA PRO A 217 5.84 -7.01 -17.32
C PRO A 217 6.74 -6.47 -18.43
N ASP A 218 7.31 -7.36 -19.26
CA ASP A 218 8.03 -6.97 -20.49
C ASP A 218 7.05 -6.39 -21.53
N CYS A 219 6.64 -5.14 -21.34
CA CYS A 219 5.71 -4.42 -22.20
C CYS A 219 6.29 -4.14 -23.59
N GLU A 220 7.60 -4.32 -23.76
CA GLU A 220 8.31 -4.17 -25.04
C GLU A 220 8.44 -5.51 -25.79
N SER A 221 7.99 -6.61 -25.19
CA SER A 221 8.13 -7.94 -25.78
C SER A 221 7.49 -8.03 -27.16
N THR A 222 8.18 -8.70 -28.07
CA THR A 222 7.62 -9.08 -29.39
C THR A 222 6.85 -10.41 -29.33
N GLY A 223 6.88 -11.09 -28.17
CA GLY A 223 6.13 -12.29 -27.89
C GLY A 223 4.67 -12.01 -27.50
N MET A 224 3.89 -13.07 -27.33
CA MET A 224 2.53 -12.95 -26.82
C MET A 224 2.58 -12.88 -25.29
N LEU A 225 2.27 -11.70 -24.74
CA LEU A 225 2.05 -11.54 -23.30
C LEU A 225 0.76 -12.25 -22.87
N SER A 226 0.72 -12.69 -21.62
CA SER A 226 -0.52 -13.08 -20.95
C SER A 226 -1.60 -11.99 -21.09
N THR A 227 -2.87 -12.38 -21.09
CA THR A 227 -3.98 -11.39 -21.14
C THR A 227 -3.90 -10.39 -19.99
N SER A 228 -3.47 -10.83 -18.80
CA SER A 228 -3.31 -9.98 -17.62
C SER A 228 -2.16 -8.98 -17.81
N ASP A 229 -1.04 -9.41 -18.38
CA ASP A 229 0.14 -8.56 -18.55
C ASP A 229 -0.04 -7.58 -19.71
N ALA A 230 -0.66 -8.02 -20.80
CA ALA A 230 -1.09 -7.14 -21.88
C ALA A 230 -2.03 -6.03 -21.36
N ALA A 231 -3.01 -6.38 -20.51
CA ALA A 231 -3.90 -5.40 -19.90
C ALA A 231 -3.15 -4.40 -19.00
N ARG A 232 -2.17 -4.87 -18.21
CA ARG A 232 -1.32 -3.99 -17.39
C ARG A 232 -0.50 -3.02 -18.23
N CYS A 233 0.18 -3.52 -19.26
CA CYS A 233 0.97 -2.70 -20.18
C CYS A 233 0.12 -1.68 -20.94
N GLU A 234 -1.11 -2.05 -21.30
CA GLU A 234 -2.03 -1.15 -22.00
C GLU A 234 -2.63 -0.08 -21.08
N ALA A 235 -2.98 -0.41 -19.84
CA ALA A 235 -3.71 0.50 -18.96
C ALA A 235 -2.83 1.38 -18.07
N PHE A 236 -1.57 1.00 -17.79
CA PHE A 236 -0.74 1.66 -16.77
C PHE A 236 0.56 2.25 -17.31
N VAL A 237 1.03 3.30 -16.64
CA VAL A 237 2.38 3.85 -16.74
C VAL A 237 3.16 3.40 -15.52
N PHE A 238 4.42 3.03 -15.72
CA PHE A 238 5.34 2.58 -14.67
C PHE A 238 6.41 3.65 -14.45
N SER A 239 6.84 3.84 -13.20
CA SER A 239 8.04 4.62 -12.88
C SER A 239 9.30 3.95 -13.43
N ALA A 240 10.43 4.64 -13.36
CA ALA A 240 11.74 4.01 -13.34
C ALA A 240 11.79 2.92 -12.24
N PRO A 241 12.65 1.89 -12.37
CA PRO A 241 12.78 0.88 -11.33
C PRO A 241 13.28 1.51 -10.03
N LEU A 242 12.55 1.30 -8.94
CA LEU A 242 12.96 1.74 -7.61
C LEU A 242 13.77 0.66 -6.89
N TYR A 243 13.57 -0.62 -7.22
CA TYR A 243 14.28 -1.74 -6.60
C TYR A 243 14.26 -2.97 -7.51
N GLU A 244 15.33 -3.76 -7.53
CA GLU A 244 15.42 -5.03 -8.25
C GLU A 244 15.21 -6.21 -7.29
N ILE A 245 14.32 -7.12 -7.64
CA ILE A 245 13.95 -8.30 -6.85
C ILE A 245 14.39 -9.59 -7.53
N VAL A 246 14.35 -10.68 -6.77
CA VAL A 246 14.63 -12.02 -7.26
C VAL A 246 13.38 -12.87 -7.09
N ASP A 247 12.65 -13.10 -8.18
CA ASP A 247 11.51 -14.03 -8.21
C ASP A 247 12.08 -15.47 -8.18
N GLY A 248 11.75 -16.20 -7.12
CA GLY A 248 12.28 -17.52 -6.83
C GLY A 248 11.21 -18.61 -6.87
N PHE A 249 11.65 -19.85 -6.63
CA PHE A 249 10.78 -21.02 -6.57
C PHE A 249 10.96 -21.74 -5.24
N PHE A 250 9.89 -21.90 -4.48
CA PHE A 250 9.90 -22.57 -3.20
C PHE A 250 9.30 -23.96 -3.32
N ALA A 251 9.87 -24.94 -2.65
CA ALA A 251 9.34 -26.31 -2.56
C ALA A 251 9.60 -26.91 -1.17
N PRO A 252 8.90 -28.00 -0.79
CA PRO A 252 9.18 -28.71 0.46
C PRO A 252 10.64 -29.15 0.58
N VAL A 253 11.21 -29.04 1.77
CA VAL A 253 12.56 -29.54 2.05
C VAL A 253 12.63 -31.04 1.73
N GLY A 254 13.66 -31.43 0.99
CA GLY A 254 13.85 -32.80 0.49
C GLY A 254 13.16 -33.10 -0.85
N SER A 255 12.41 -32.14 -1.42
CA SER A 255 11.88 -32.27 -2.79
C SER A 255 12.99 -32.26 -3.83
N GLU A 256 12.88 -33.14 -4.84
CA GLU A 256 13.78 -33.15 -6.01
C GLU A 256 13.74 -31.82 -6.79
N LEU A 257 12.65 -31.06 -6.64
CA LEU A 257 12.47 -29.76 -7.26
C LEU A 257 13.47 -28.71 -6.77
N LEU A 258 14.06 -28.90 -5.59
CA LEU A 258 15.12 -28.02 -5.07
C LEU A 258 16.46 -28.24 -5.78
N SER A 259 16.67 -29.41 -6.38
CA SER A 259 17.89 -29.73 -7.15
C SER A 259 17.72 -29.51 -8.66
N ALA A 260 16.54 -29.09 -9.10
CA ALA A 260 16.28 -28.81 -10.51
C ALA A 260 17.11 -27.62 -10.99
N THR A 261 17.84 -27.78 -12.09
CA THR A 261 18.64 -26.73 -12.74
C THR A 261 18.06 -26.30 -14.08
N SER A 262 16.84 -26.74 -14.41
CA SER A 262 16.12 -26.41 -15.64
C SER A 262 14.63 -26.28 -15.35
N TYR A 263 14.01 -25.22 -15.89
CA TYR A 263 12.57 -24.97 -15.78
C TYR A 263 11.71 -26.11 -16.33
N SER A 264 12.21 -26.88 -17.30
CA SER A 264 11.51 -28.06 -17.80
C SER A 264 11.17 -29.10 -16.71
N SER A 265 11.88 -29.07 -15.57
CA SER A 265 11.59 -29.94 -14.42
C SER A 265 10.29 -29.55 -13.68
N PHE A 266 9.80 -28.33 -13.93
CA PHE A 266 8.56 -27.79 -13.36
C PHE A 266 7.36 -28.00 -14.28
N GLU A 267 7.55 -28.50 -15.51
CA GLU A 267 6.44 -28.87 -16.39
C GLU A 267 5.58 -29.98 -15.73
N GLY A 268 4.25 -29.82 -15.82
CA GLY A 268 3.25 -30.69 -15.21
C GLY A 268 3.10 -30.55 -13.69
N LYS A 269 3.80 -29.61 -13.06
CA LYS A 269 3.68 -29.34 -11.61
C LYS A 269 2.54 -28.39 -11.29
N ARG A 270 2.06 -28.50 -10.06
CA ARG A 270 1.08 -27.58 -9.46
C ARG A 270 1.85 -26.40 -8.89
N ILE A 271 1.75 -25.25 -9.55
CA ILE A 271 2.46 -24.03 -9.19
C ILE A 271 1.45 -23.06 -8.58
N CYS A 272 1.82 -22.40 -7.48
CA CYS A 272 1.03 -21.33 -6.88
C CYS A 272 1.73 -19.98 -7.05
N ARG A 273 0.99 -18.98 -7.51
CA ARG A 273 1.43 -17.58 -7.57
C ARG A 273 0.21 -16.68 -7.37
N PRO A 274 0.23 -15.72 -6.43
CA PRO A 274 -0.96 -14.95 -6.11
C PRO A 274 -1.53 -14.21 -7.32
N GLU A 275 -2.83 -13.97 -7.33
CA GLU A 275 -3.51 -13.36 -8.48
C GLU A 275 -2.98 -11.96 -8.82
N SER A 276 -2.57 -11.17 -7.84
CA SER A 276 -1.99 -9.83 -8.05
C SER A 276 -0.61 -9.82 -8.70
N TYR A 277 0.07 -10.96 -8.83
CA TYR A 277 1.42 -11.02 -9.37
C TYR A 277 1.35 -11.30 -10.89
N THR A 278 2.25 -10.70 -11.68
CA THR A 278 2.33 -10.97 -13.13
C THR A 278 2.65 -12.44 -13.41
N THR A 279 2.10 -13.04 -14.47
CA THR A 279 2.48 -14.40 -14.90
C THR A 279 3.64 -14.41 -15.89
N GLY A 280 4.05 -13.24 -16.40
CA GLY A 280 5.18 -13.08 -17.32
C GLY A 280 6.44 -13.80 -16.87
N VAL A 281 6.78 -13.76 -15.57
CA VAL A 281 7.97 -14.44 -15.01
C VAL A 281 7.96 -15.95 -15.23
N LEU A 282 6.78 -16.58 -15.23
CA LEU A 282 6.62 -18.01 -15.51
C LEU A 282 6.67 -18.28 -17.02
N GLU A 283 6.05 -17.42 -17.81
CA GLU A 283 5.97 -17.53 -19.27
C GLU A 283 7.35 -17.37 -19.92
N GLU A 284 8.16 -16.43 -19.43
CA GLU A 284 9.57 -16.24 -19.83
C GLU A 284 10.43 -17.47 -19.49
N ALA A 285 10.13 -18.15 -18.38
CA ALA A 285 10.72 -19.43 -18.02
C ALA A 285 10.18 -20.62 -18.84
N GLY A 286 9.24 -20.38 -19.76
CA GLY A 286 8.60 -21.41 -20.59
C GLY A 286 7.55 -22.25 -19.85
N LEU A 287 7.09 -21.79 -18.70
CA LEU A 287 6.06 -22.39 -17.84
C LEU A 287 4.69 -21.77 -18.11
N THR A 288 4.22 -21.96 -19.33
CA THR A 288 2.92 -21.45 -19.80
C THR A 288 1.75 -22.25 -19.24
N SER A 289 0.55 -21.66 -19.25
CA SER A 289 -0.68 -22.27 -18.68
C SER A 289 -1.06 -23.65 -19.23
N ASP A 290 -0.59 -24.01 -20.43
CA ASP A 290 -0.79 -25.35 -21.03
C ASP A 290 0.23 -26.40 -20.53
N LYS A 291 1.30 -25.96 -19.87
CA LYS A 291 2.39 -26.81 -19.36
C LYS A 291 2.38 -26.99 -17.84
N ILE A 292 1.66 -26.15 -17.10
CA ILE A 292 1.61 -26.18 -15.63
C ILE A 292 0.17 -26.12 -15.14
N ASP A 293 -0.06 -26.57 -13.90
CA ASP A 293 -1.33 -26.34 -13.19
C ASP A 293 -1.15 -25.13 -12.26
N LEU A 294 -1.59 -23.95 -12.71
CA LEU A 294 -1.39 -22.68 -12.00
C LEU A 294 -2.58 -22.34 -11.11
N THR A 295 -2.36 -22.30 -9.79
CA THR A 295 -3.32 -21.80 -8.80
C THR A 295 -2.98 -20.37 -8.38
N ARG A 296 -3.99 -19.49 -8.37
CA ARG A 296 -3.81 -18.05 -8.09
C ARG A 296 -4.71 -17.56 -6.95
N PRO A 297 -4.34 -17.80 -5.68
CA PRO A 297 -5.09 -17.28 -4.55
C PRO A 297 -4.78 -15.80 -4.32
N VAL A 298 -5.44 -15.20 -3.33
CA VAL A 298 -5.32 -13.76 -3.02
C VAL A 298 -3.96 -13.38 -2.41
N SER A 299 -3.25 -14.31 -1.74
CA SER A 299 -2.04 -13.98 -0.98
C SER A 299 -0.95 -15.06 -1.07
N ALA A 300 0.30 -14.67 -0.79
CA ALA A 300 1.44 -15.59 -0.67
C ALA A 300 1.24 -16.60 0.46
N ILE A 301 0.66 -16.18 1.59
CA ILE A 301 0.30 -17.04 2.72
C ILE A 301 -0.57 -18.21 2.26
N ASN A 302 -1.61 -17.95 1.46
CA ASN A 302 -2.48 -19.01 0.95
C ASN A 302 -1.75 -20.00 0.02
N CYS A 303 -0.70 -19.57 -0.69
CA CYS A 303 0.14 -20.46 -1.46
C CYS A 303 0.92 -21.43 -0.56
N PHE A 304 1.54 -20.94 0.51
CA PHE A 304 2.29 -21.80 1.45
C PHE A 304 1.38 -22.71 2.27
N GLU A 305 0.20 -22.24 2.70
CA GLU A 305 -0.82 -23.10 3.32
C GLU A 305 -1.25 -24.25 2.39
N ALA A 306 -1.45 -23.94 1.10
CA ALA A 306 -1.80 -24.96 0.11
C ALA A 306 -0.65 -25.93 -0.17
N MET A 307 0.59 -25.46 -0.14
CA MET A 307 1.79 -26.30 -0.23
C MET A 307 1.93 -27.21 0.99
N ALA A 308 1.76 -26.69 2.21
CA ALA A 308 1.76 -27.47 3.44
C ALA A 308 0.66 -28.56 3.44
N ALA A 309 -0.48 -28.27 2.82
CA ALA A 309 -1.57 -29.22 2.61
C ALA A 309 -1.31 -30.24 1.47
N GLY A 310 -0.15 -30.20 0.81
CA GLY A 310 0.21 -31.07 -0.31
C GLY A 310 -0.57 -30.81 -1.60
N LYS A 311 -1.24 -29.65 -1.71
CA LYS A 311 -2.04 -29.27 -2.89
C LYS A 311 -1.21 -28.59 -3.98
N ILE A 312 -0.05 -28.05 -3.62
CA ILE A 312 0.86 -27.31 -4.49
C ILE A 312 2.25 -27.95 -4.39
N ASP A 313 2.98 -28.01 -5.50
CA ASP A 313 4.34 -28.54 -5.57
C ASP A 313 5.39 -27.43 -5.46
N LEU A 314 5.10 -26.25 -6.04
CA LEU A 314 5.98 -25.08 -6.07
C LEU A 314 5.22 -23.77 -5.80
N VAL A 315 5.79 -22.86 -5.03
CA VAL A 315 5.36 -21.45 -4.98
C VAL A 315 6.34 -20.62 -5.79
N SER A 316 5.85 -19.75 -6.68
CA SER A 316 6.68 -18.83 -7.47
C SER A 316 6.35 -17.38 -7.11
N ILE A 317 7.23 -16.76 -6.33
CA ILE A 317 7.14 -15.39 -5.81
C ILE A 317 8.55 -14.88 -5.47
N ASP A 318 8.66 -13.59 -5.18
CA ASP A 318 9.89 -12.97 -4.68
C ASP A 318 10.47 -13.74 -3.48
N ALA A 319 11.80 -13.92 -3.50
CA ALA A 319 12.56 -14.66 -2.50
C ALA A 319 12.36 -14.11 -1.08
N GLU A 320 12.37 -12.79 -0.91
CA GLU A 320 12.24 -12.14 0.38
C GLU A 320 10.79 -12.18 0.90
N VAL A 321 9.80 -12.00 0.01
CA VAL A 321 8.38 -12.15 0.34
C VAL A 321 8.06 -13.59 0.72
N GLY A 322 8.61 -14.57 0.01
CA GLY A 322 8.39 -15.98 0.31
C GLY A 322 9.00 -16.40 1.63
N ASP A 323 10.24 -16.01 1.92
CA ASP A 323 10.85 -16.27 3.23
C ASP A 323 10.06 -15.62 4.37
N SER A 324 9.60 -14.38 4.18
CA SER A 324 8.80 -13.65 5.18
C SER A 324 7.45 -14.34 5.44
N ALA A 325 6.76 -14.79 4.38
CA ALA A 325 5.50 -15.51 4.51
C ALA A 325 5.67 -16.87 5.20
N ILE A 326 6.76 -17.60 4.91
CA ILE A 326 7.10 -18.85 5.60
C ILE A 326 7.37 -18.60 7.09
N ALA A 327 8.10 -17.53 7.41
CA ALA A 327 8.38 -17.13 8.78
C ALA A 327 7.11 -16.76 9.56
N GLU A 328 6.21 -15.99 8.94
CA GLU A 328 4.92 -15.61 9.52
C GLU A 328 4.05 -16.83 9.84
N LEU A 329 4.07 -17.85 8.98
CA LEU A 329 3.35 -19.11 9.19
C LEU A 329 4.01 -20.02 10.23
N GLY A 330 5.21 -19.68 10.72
CA GLY A 330 5.97 -20.54 11.63
C GLY A 330 6.46 -21.84 10.96
N MET A 331 6.63 -21.82 9.63
CA MET A 331 7.01 -22.97 8.80
C MET A 331 8.47 -22.91 8.35
N VAL A 332 9.31 -22.13 9.05
CA VAL A 332 10.74 -22.03 8.75
C VAL A 332 11.39 -23.40 8.82
N GLY A 333 12.02 -23.82 7.73
CA GLY A 333 12.65 -25.14 7.60
C GLY A 333 11.76 -26.23 6.99
N ASP A 334 10.47 -25.98 6.76
CA ASP A 334 9.59 -26.91 6.05
C ASP A 334 9.69 -26.74 4.53
N PHE A 335 9.99 -25.52 4.08
CA PHE A 335 10.16 -25.15 2.68
C PHE A 335 11.52 -24.49 2.46
N ALA A 336 12.04 -24.62 1.24
CA ALA A 336 13.27 -23.98 0.81
C ALA A 336 13.14 -23.43 -0.61
N GLN A 337 13.98 -22.45 -0.93
CA GLN A 337 14.13 -21.94 -2.29
C GLN A 337 14.99 -22.89 -3.14
N ASN A 338 14.65 -23.03 -4.42
CA ASN A 338 15.54 -23.60 -5.42
C ASN A 338 16.70 -22.62 -5.66
N PRO A 339 17.96 -23.02 -5.42
CA PRO A 339 19.12 -22.12 -5.50
C PRO A 339 19.67 -21.95 -6.93
N HIS A 340 19.07 -22.61 -7.92
CA HIS A 340 19.55 -22.68 -9.31
C HIS A 340 18.66 -21.95 -10.30
N LEU A 341 17.38 -21.78 -9.98
CA LEU A 341 16.35 -21.24 -10.87
C LEU A 341 15.74 -20.01 -10.22
N MET A 342 15.93 -18.87 -10.86
CA MET A 342 15.45 -17.56 -10.42
C MET A 342 15.34 -16.60 -11.61
N THR A 343 14.49 -15.61 -11.47
CA THR A 343 14.31 -14.51 -12.43
C THR A 343 14.57 -13.20 -11.70
N PHE A 344 15.14 -12.22 -12.41
CA PHE A 344 15.33 -10.87 -11.91
C PHE A 344 14.21 -9.99 -12.44
N ASP A 345 13.56 -9.28 -11.54
CA ASP A 345 12.48 -8.36 -11.86
C ASP A 345 12.73 -7.02 -11.18
N SER A 346 11.93 -6.02 -11.53
CA SER A 346 12.01 -4.71 -10.87
C SER A 346 10.65 -4.26 -10.37
N LEU A 347 10.67 -3.55 -9.25
CA LEU A 347 9.50 -3.00 -8.59
C LEU A 347 9.36 -1.51 -8.91
N HIS A 348 8.12 -1.13 -9.19
CA HIS A 348 7.75 0.19 -9.68
C HIS A 348 6.56 0.77 -8.92
N VAL A 349 6.41 2.10 -9.04
CA VAL A 349 5.16 2.80 -8.83
C VAL A 349 4.39 2.82 -10.15
N ILE A 350 3.07 2.63 -10.10
CA ILE A 350 2.19 2.68 -11.27
C ILE A 350 1.14 3.78 -11.16
N ALA A 351 0.73 4.30 -12.31
CA ALA A 351 -0.42 5.18 -12.47
C ALA A 351 -1.28 4.71 -13.64
N HIS A 352 -2.60 4.85 -13.54
CA HIS A 352 -3.49 4.54 -14.67
C HIS A 352 -3.38 5.63 -15.75
N LYS A 353 -3.26 5.24 -17.03
CA LYS A 353 -3.00 6.16 -18.15
C LYS A 353 -4.06 7.25 -18.32
N SER A 354 -5.30 7.03 -17.87
CA SER A 354 -6.36 8.04 -17.95
C SER A 354 -6.19 9.20 -16.96
N ASN A 355 -5.36 9.06 -15.92
CA ASN A 355 -5.13 10.10 -14.93
C ASN A 355 -3.84 10.88 -15.26
N ALA A 356 -3.98 11.94 -16.07
CA ALA A 356 -2.84 12.75 -16.52
C ALA A 356 -2.00 13.30 -15.37
N ARG A 357 -2.65 13.69 -14.26
CA ARG A 357 -1.98 14.20 -13.05
C ARG A 357 -1.12 13.13 -12.38
N ALA A 358 -1.61 11.90 -12.30
CA ALA A 358 -0.83 10.78 -11.76
C ALA A 358 0.32 10.38 -12.69
N VAL A 359 0.13 10.45 -14.01
CA VAL A 359 1.19 10.21 -14.99
C VAL A 359 2.29 11.27 -14.89
N GLU A 360 1.95 12.53 -14.68
CA GLU A 360 2.92 13.60 -14.41
C GLU A 360 3.72 13.30 -13.12
N MET A 361 3.03 12.84 -12.08
CA MET A 361 3.68 12.45 -10.83
C MET A 361 4.67 11.30 -10.98
N ILE A 362 4.43 10.35 -11.90
CA ILE A 362 5.44 9.33 -12.24
C ILE A 362 6.73 9.97 -12.77
N GLY A 363 6.62 11.02 -13.59
CA GLY A 363 7.78 11.79 -14.06
C GLY A 363 8.55 12.42 -12.92
N MET A 364 7.86 13.09 -12.00
CA MET A 364 8.46 13.71 -10.83
C MET A 364 9.13 12.69 -9.90
N LEU A 365 8.49 11.54 -9.67
CA LEU A 365 9.08 10.43 -8.91
C LEU A 365 10.41 9.97 -9.52
N ASN A 366 10.48 9.86 -10.85
CA ASN A 366 11.71 9.44 -11.53
C ASN A 366 12.86 10.43 -11.30
N GLU A 367 12.58 11.74 -11.28
CA GLU A 367 13.57 12.76 -10.95
C GLU A 367 14.06 12.60 -9.50
N GLY A 368 13.14 12.37 -8.57
CA GLY A 368 13.47 12.11 -7.17
C GLY A 368 14.32 10.85 -6.97
N VAL A 369 14.03 9.78 -7.72
CA VAL A 369 14.82 8.53 -7.70
C VAL A 369 16.26 8.77 -8.16
N VAL A 370 16.48 9.59 -9.19
CA VAL A 370 17.84 9.94 -9.65
C VAL A 370 18.63 10.63 -8.54
N GLU A 371 18.04 11.63 -7.88
CA GLU A 371 18.67 12.33 -6.76
C GLU A 371 19.01 11.38 -5.59
N MET A 372 18.12 10.42 -5.28
CA MET A 372 18.38 9.42 -4.24
C MET A 372 19.59 8.54 -4.54
N TYR A 373 19.78 8.15 -5.80
CA TYR A 373 20.94 7.37 -6.21
C TYR A 373 22.23 8.20 -6.11
N GLU A 374 22.22 9.45 -6.57
CA GLU A 374 23.39 10.33 -6.55
C GLU A 374 23.80 10.69 -5.11
N SER A 375 22.83 10.85 -4.23
CA SER A 375 23.04 11.32 -2.88
C SER A 375 23.34 10.20 -1.87
N GLY A 376 23.20 8.93 -2.28
CA GLY A 376 23.47 7.73 -1.49
C GLY A 376 22.29 7.19 -0.68
N GLU A 377 21.18 7.94 -0.59
CA GLU A 377 20.05 7.60 0.28
C GLU A 377 19.33 6.32 -0.11
N TRP A 378 19.30 6.00 -1.41
CA TRP A 378 18.77 4.72 -1.87
C TRP A 378 19.47 3.55 -1.19
N TYR A 379 20.81 3.60 -1.13
CA TYR A 379 21.63 2.54 -0.55
C TYR A 379 21.43 2.44 0.96
N ASP A 380 21.28 3.58 1.65
CA ASP A 380 21.06 3.63 3.09
C ASP A 380 19.71 2.99 3.48
N ILE A 381 18.64 3.31 2.73
CA ILE A 381 17.29 2.73 2.94
C ILE A 381 17.33 1.22 2.72
N VAL A 382 17.88 0.78 1.59
CA VAL A 382 17.94 -0.63 1.20
C VAL A 382 18.77 -1.45 2.17
N SER A 383 20.02 -1.04 2.43
CA SER A 383 20.93 -1.78 3.32
C SER A 383 20.35 -1.94 4.72
N SER A 384 19.81 -0.86 5.29
CA SER A 384 19.19 -0.87 6.62
C SER A 384 17.97 -1.81 6.67
N ALA A 385 17.17 -1.85 5.62
CA ALA A 385 16.00 -2.72 5.58
C ALA A 385 16.36 -4.20 5.44
N LEU A 386 17.28 -4.53 4.54
CA LEU A 386 17.73 -5.90 4.34
C LEU A 386 18.45 -6.46 5.57
N GLU A 387 19.28 -5.65 6.25
CA GLU A 387 19.90 -6.04 7.51
C GLU A 387 18.89 -6.38 8.59
N ARG A 388 17.78 -5.62 8.68
CA ARG A 388 16.68 -5.92 9.60
C ARG A 388 15.93 -7.18 9.19
N ASN A 389 15.62 -7.35 7.91
CA ASN A 389 14.89 -8.53 7.43
C ASN A 389 15.69 -9.81 7.70
N ALA A 390 17.01 -9.76 7.48
CA ALA A 390 17.90 -10.89 7.76
C ALA A 390 17.96 -11.28 9.25
N GLN A 391 17.58 -10.40 10.18
CA GLN A 391 17.50 -10.72 11.62
C GLN A 391 16.16 -11.35 12.01
N GLN A 392 15.17 -11.34 11.12
CA GLN A 392 13.81 -11.86 11.35
C GLN A 392 13.60 -13.26 10.74
N LYS A 393 14.48 -13.68 9.83
CA LYS A 393 14.59 -15.05 9.29
C LYS A 393 15.40 -15.93 10.24
#